data_AF-A0A3Q8HFP7-F1
#
_entry.id   AF-A0A3Q8HFP7-F1
#
_cell.length_a   1.000
_cell.length_b   1.000
_cell.length_c   1.000
_cell.angle_alpha   90.00
_cell.angle_beta   90.00
_cell.angle_gamma   90.00
#
_symmetry.space_group_name_H-M   'P 1'
#
loop_
_entity.id
_entity.type
_entity.pdbx_description
1 polymer ?
#
loop_
_entity_poly.entity_id
_entity_poly.type
_entity_poly.pdbx_seq_one_letter_code
_entity_poly.pdbx_strand_id
1 'polypeptide(L)' 'SSFETSDGIFSQEVGEIANAKTEHKFVKVLGSLSYLGPYDVKYEVRYTAKDQAFHIMVPH' A
#
# COMPACT_ATOMS: atom_id res chain seq x y z
N SER A 1 7.72 3.18 5.23
CA SER A 1 8.88 3.17 4.32
C SER A 1 8.43 3.65 2.95
N SER A 2 9.28 4.30 2.17
CA SER A 2 9.00 4.66 0.77
C SER A 2 10.26 4.47 -0.06
N PHE A 3 10.13 4.02 -1.31
CA PHE A 3 11.23 3.91 -2.25
C PHE A 3 10.80 4.28 -3.67
N GLU A 4 11.75 4.82 -4.44
CA GLU A 4 11.59 5.22 -5.83
C GLU A 4 12.72 4.59 -6.64
N THR A 5 12.38 3.96 -7.77
CA THR A 5 13.36 3.39 -8.70
C THR A 5 13.57 4.32 -9.88
N SER A 6 14.74 4.26 -10.52
CA SER A 6 15.06 5.04 -11.74
C SER A 6 14.04 4.87 -12.88
N ASP A 7 13.28 3.77 -12.89
CA ASP A 7 12.25 3.47 -13.89
C ASP A 7 10.85 4.02 -13.53
N GLY A 8 10.77 4.99 -12.61
CA GLY A 8 9.54 5.71 -12.28
C GLY A 8 8.53 4.94 -11.41
N ILE A 9 8.94 3.81 -10.83
CA ILE A 9 8.14 3.09 -9.83
C ILE A 9 8.34 3.74 -8.47
N PHE A 10 7.23 4.12 -7.84
CA PHE A 10 7.18 4.63 -6.48
C PHE A 10 6.33 3.72 -5.62
N SER A 11 6.85 3.32 -4.46
CA SER A 11 6.14 2.50 -3.49
C SER A 11 6.23 3.11 -2.10
N GLN A 12 5.14 3.01 -1.34
CA GLN A 12 5.10 3.42 0.06
C GLN A 12 4.27 2.45 0.88
N GLU A 13 4.75 2.16 2.10
CA GLU A 13 4.06 1.32 3.07
C GLU A 13 4.11 1.92 4.47
N VAL A 14 2.99 1.87 5.19
CA VAL A 14 2.86 2.25 6.59
C VAL A 14 2.22 1.11 7.36
N GLY A 15 2.89 0.65 8.40
CA GLY A 15 2.36 -0.33 9.35
C GLY A 15 1.75 0.36 10.56
N GLU A 16 0.59 -0.11 11.00
CA GLU A 16 -0.04 0.31 12.25
C GLU A 16 -0.51 -0.90 13.06
N ILE A 17 -0.49 -0.77 14.39
CA ILE A 17 -1.06 -1.79 15.28
C ILE A 17 -2.58 -1.62 15.30
N ALA A 18 -3.29 -2.58 14.72
CA ALA A 18 -4.74 -2.66 14.81
C ALA A 18 -5.15 -3.38 16.09
N ASN A 19 -6.32 -3.01 16.62
CA ASN A 19 -6.92 -3.64 17.81
C ASN A 19 -5.99 -3.68 19.04
N ALA A 20 -5.15 -2.65 19.21
CA ALA A 20 -4.09 -2.60 20.22
C ALA A 20 -4.55 -2.82 21.68
N LYS A 21 -5.86 -2.68 21.96
CA LYS A 21 -6.48 -2.83 23.29
C LYS A 21 -7.22 -4.16 23.48
N THR A 22 -7.02 -5.13 22.59
CA THR A 22 -7.70 -6.43 22.63
C THR A 22 -6.69 -7.57 22.51
N GLU A 23 -7.12 -8.78 22.87
CA GLU A 23 -6.32 -10.01 22.70
C GLU A 23 -6.00 -10.30 21.22
N HIS A 24 -6.86 -9.87 20.29
CA HIS A 24 -6.66 -10.02 18.85
C HIS A 24 -5.96 -8.80 18.23
N LYS A 25 -4.73 -8.54 18.69
CA LYS A 25 -3.86 -7.48 18.16
C LYS A 25 -3.07 -7.98 16.95
N PHE A 26 -3.09 -7.22 15.85
CA PHE A 26 -2.34 -7.54 14.64
C PHE A 26 -1.74 -6.29 13.99
N VAL A 27 -0.83 -6.47 13.04
CA VAL A 27 -0.29 -5.37 12.23
C VAL A 27 -1.13 -5.21 10.98
N LYS A 28 -1.70 -4.03 10.79
CA LYS A 28 -2.33 -3.63 9.51
C LYS A 28 -1.29 -2.89 8.69
N VAL A 29 -1.17 -3.22 7.41
CA VAL A 29 -0.30 -2.52 6.47
C VAL A 29 -1.16 -1.78 5.45
N LEU A 30 -0.89 -0.49 5.31
CA LEU A 30 -1.42 0.36 4.25
C LEU A 30 -0.30 0.57 3.24
N GLY A 31 -0.51 0.17 1.99
CA GLY A 31 0.49 0.30 0.94
C GLY A 31 -0.04 0.98 -0.31
N SER A 32 0.87 1.59 -1.06
CA SER A 32 0.63 2.09 -2.42
C SER A 32 1.80 1.76 -3.33
N LEU A 33 1.48 1.44 -4.58
CA LEU A 33 2.41 1.29 -5.68
C LEU A 33 1.95 2.20 -6.81
N SER A 34 2.84 3.01 -7.35
CA SER A 34 2.56 3.80 -8.53
C SER A 34 3.69 3.71 -9.54
N TYR A 35 3.38 3.84 -10.81
CA TYR A 35 4.36 3.84 -11.88
C TYR A 35 3.95 4.78 -13.02
N LEU A 36 4.93 5.32 -13.73
CA LEU A 36 4.70 6.08 -14.96
C LEU A 36 4.62 5.11 -16.14
N GLY A 37 3.48 5.13 -16.83
CA GLY A 37 3.28 4.41 -18.08
C GLY A 37 3.54 5.29 -19.30
N PRO A 38 3.23 4.78 -20.52
CA PRO A 38 3.36 5.56 -21.74
C PRO A 38 2.59 6.88 -21.69
N TYR A 39 3.08 7.90 -22.39
CA TYR A 39 2.47 9.24 -22.45
C TYR A 39 2.35 9.94 -21.08
N ASP A 40 3.30 9.68 -20.16
CA ASP A 40 3.36 10.27 -18.82
C ASP A 40 2.10 9.99 -17.96
N VAL A 41 1.36 8.92 -18.27
CA VAL A 41 0.19 8.51 -17.49
C VAL A 41 0.65 7.81 -16.22
N LYS A 42 0.29 8.36 -15.06
CA LYS A 42 0.56 7.73 -13.77
C LYS A 42 -0.53 6.72 -13.41
N TYR A 43 -0.11 5.48 -13.14
CA TYR A 43 -0.97 4.44 -12.59
C TYR A 43 -0.70 4.29 -11.09
N GLU A 44 -1.74 4.04 -10.30
CA GLU A 44 -1.63 3.83 -8.86
C GLU A 44 -2.50 2.67 -8.41
N VAL A 45 -1.96 1.84 -7.51
CA VAL A 45 -2.66 0.77 -6.80
C VAL A 45 -2.48 1.02 -5.31
N ARG A 46 -3.58 1.02 -4.55
CA ARG A 46 -3.56 1.06 -3.09
C ARG A 46 -4.01 -0.27 -2.53
N TYR A 47 -3.46 -0.69 -1.39
CA TYR A 47 -3.90 -1.89 -0.71
C TYR A 47 -3.92 -1.76 0.81
N THR A 48 -4.72 -2.62 1.44
CA THR A 48 -4.74 -2.82 2.88
C THR A 48 -4.58 -4.30 3.18
N ALA A 49 -3.49 -4.67 3.86
CA ALA A 49 -3.29 -5.99 4.41
C ALA A 49 -3.72 -6.02 5.89
N LYS A 50 -4.55 -7.01 6.25
CA LYS A 50 -5.01 -7.30 7.61
C LYS A 50 -4.63 -8.73 7.98
N ASP A 51 -4.89 -9.12 9.22
CA ASP A 51 -4.57 -10.44 9.79
C ASP A 51 -4.84 -11.63 8.84
N GLN A 52 -6.05 -11.71 8.27
CA GLN A 52 -6.44 -12.81 7.37
C GLN A 52 -7.03 -12.32 6.04
N ALA A 53 -6.77 -11.06 5.65
CA ALA A 53 -7.38 -10.48 4.45
C ALA A 53 -6.46 -9.49 3.73
N PHE A 54 -6.58 -9.45 2.41
CA PHE A 54 -5.91 -8.47 1.55
C PHE A 54 -6.95 -7.78 0.67
N HIS A 55 -7.00 -6.45 0.72
CA HIS A 55 -7.94 -5.65 -0.07
C HIS A 55 -7.16 -4.70 -0.98
N ILE A 56 -7.52 -4.72 -2.27
CA ILE A 56 -6.95 -3.84 -3.31
C ILE A 56 -7.99 -2.77 -3.65
N MET A 57 -7.52 -1.53 -3.75
CA MET A 57 -8.27 -0.39 -4.24
C MET A 57 -7.51 0.22 -5.42
N VAL A 58 -8.15 0.23 -6.58
CA VAL A 58 -7.68 0.98 -7.75
C VAL A 58 -8.50 2.28 -7.79
N PRO A 59 -7.87 3.46 -7.66
CA PRO A 59 -8.59 4.72 -7.84
C PRO A 59 -9.16 4.81 -9.26
N HIS A 60 -10.39 5.33 -9.38
CA HIS A 60 -11.07 5.58 -10.66
C HIS A 60 -10.67 6.94 -11.22
#